data_AF-A0A7J3F280-F1
#
_entry.id   AF-A0A7J3F280-F1
#
_cell.length_a   1.000
_cell.length_b   1.000
_cell.length_c   1.000
_cell.angle_alpha   90.00
_cell.angle_beta   90.00
_cell.angle_gamma   90.00
#
_symmetry.space_group_name_H-M   'P 1'
#
loop_
_entity.id
_entity.type
_entity.pdbx_description
1 polymer ?
#
loop_
_entity_poly.entity_id
_entity_poly.type
_entity_poly.pdbx_seq_one_letter_code
_entity_poly.pdbx_strand_id
1 'polypeptide(L)'
;MLRPFTYVGTLMLIWAPNNAMLVAAGILGAIGLATLGGTSGIGGISFIPLITTYWESFPAEKRGRVQGISGLLDFVGSFASLLGGFLWSMGYMKIVLLLPLLVDMAILLPVFISIPERTRNN
;
A
#
# COMPACT_ATOMS: atom_id res chain seq x y z
N MET A 1 -3.39 2.14 2.00
CA MET A 1 -3.48 1.56 3.38
C MET A 1 -2.10 1.11 3.80
N LEU A 2 -1.73 1.23 5.08
CA LEU A 2 -0.41 0.78 5.58
C LEU A 2 -0.30 -0.75 5.49
N ARG A 3 0.54 -1.23 4.59
CA ARG A 3 0.79 -2.67 4.35
C ARG A 3 2.27 -2.98 4.58
N PRO A 4 2.74 -2.99 5.84
CA PRO A 4 4.17 -3.05 6.15
C PRO A 4 4.84 -4.30 5.58
N PHE A 5 4.18 -5.46 5.63
CA PHE A 5 4.71 -6.70 5.07
C PHE A 5 4.86 -6.64 3.55
N THR A 6 3.89 -6.04 2.85
CA THR A 6 3.99 -5.81 1.41
C THR A 6 5.13 -4.85 1.07
N TYR A 7 5.32 -3.78 1.84
CA TYR A 7 6.42 -2.84 1.63
C TYR A 7 7.79 -3.51 1.83
N VAL A 8 7.95 -4.27 2.91
CA VAL A 8 9.19 -5.04 3.16
C VAL A 8 9.41 -6.07 2.06
N GLY A 9 8.37 -6.79 1.64
CA GLY A 9 8.45 -7.74 0.53
C GLY A 9 8.87 -7.08 -0.77
N THR A 10 8.36 -5.89 -1.09
CA THR A 10 8.70 -5.15 -2.32
C THR A 10 10.17 -4.68 -2.28
N LEU A 11 10.65 -4.22 -1.13
CA LEU A 11 12.07 -3.90 -0.95
C LEU A 11 12.97 -5.14 -1.12
N MET A 12 12.55 -6.29 -0.57
CA MET A 12 13.25 -7.57 -0.79
C MET A 12 13.24 -7.97 -2.26
N LEU A 13 12.16 -7.71 -3.01
CA LEU A 13 12.09 -7.98 -4.44
C LEU A 13 13.10 -7.16 -5.24
N ILE A 14 13.24 -5.86 -4.91
CA ILE A 14 14.16 -4.94 -5.59
C ILE A 14 15.62 -5.34 -5.37
N TRP A 15 15.93 -5.86 -4.19
CA TRP A 15 17.28 -6.23 -3.78
C TRP A 15 17.59 -7.72 -3.86
N ALA A 16 16.65 -8.56 -4.29
CA ALA A 16 16.79 -10.01 -4.26
C ALA A 16 18.02 -10.47 -5.08
N PRO A 17 19.11 -10.93 -4.42
CA PRO A 17 20.31 -11.40 -5.10
C PRO A 17 20.24 -12.91 -5.38
N ASN A 18 19.24 -13.62 -4.85
CA ASN A 18 19.07 -15.06 -4.97
C ASN A 18 17.60 -15.48 -4.90
N ASN A 19 17.35 -16.72 -5.31
CA ASN A 19 16.00 -17.29 -5.37
C ASN A 19 15.31 -17.38 -3.98
N ALA A 20 16.08 -17.52 -2.90
CA ALA A 20 15.52 -17.56 -1.54
C ALA A 20 14.88 -16.23 -1.14
N MET A 21 15.47 -15.09 -1.52
CA MET A 21 14.88 -13.77 -1.27
C MET A 21 13.64 -13.51 -2.14
N LEU A 22 13.56 -14.09 -3.34
CA LEU A 22 12.34 -14.06 -4.16
C LEU A 22 11.19 -14.86 -3.52
N VAL A 23 11.49 -16.03 -2.95
CA VAL A 23 10.51 -16.83 -2.19
C VAL A 23 10.05 -16.06 -0.95
N ALA A 24 10.96 -15.44 -0.21
CA ALA A 24 10.61 -14.61 0.94
C ALA A 24 9.75 -13.39 0.55
N ALA A 25 10.07 -12.71 -0.56
CA ALA A 25 9.26 -11.61 -1.09
C ALA A 25 7.85 -12.07 -1.48
N GLY A 26 7.71 -13.27 -2.07
CA GLY A 26 6.43 -13.90 -2.35
C GLY A 26 5.62 -14.20 -1.08
N ILE A 27 6.25 -14.77 -0.05
CA ILE A 27 5.62 -15.03 1.25
C ILE A 27 5.14 -13.74 1.92
N LEU A 28 5.92 -12.67 1.86
CA LEU A 28 5.56 -11.36 2.41
C LEU A 28 4.47 -10.63 1.61
N GLY A 29 4.13 -11.14 0.42
CA GLY A 29 3.02 -10.64 -0.39
C GLY A 29 3.38 -9.56 -1.40
N ALA A 30 4.67 -9.45 -1.76
CA ALA A 30 5.10 -8.59 -2.85
C ALA A 30 4.89 -9.23 -4.23
N ILE A 31 4.84 -10.56 -4.28
CA ILE A 31 4.55 -11.33 -5.50
C ILE A 31 3.25 -12.07 -5.27
N GLY A 32 2.15 -11.53 -5.77
CA GLY A 32 1.09 -12.43 -6.18
C GLY A 32 -0.14 -11.79 -6.77
N LEU A 33 -0.74 -12.65 -7.59
CA LEU A 33 -1.86 -12.40 -8.44
C LEU A 33 -2.99 -11.70 -7.69
N ALA A 34 -3.48 -10.66 -8.35
CA ALA A 34 -4.86 -10.16 -8.43
C ALA A 34 -5.95 -11.18 -8.07
N THR A 35 -6.03 -11.57 -6.80
CA THR A 35 -7.26 -12.04 -6.19
C THR A 35 -7.97 -10.80 -5.66
N LEU A 36 -9.26 -10.69 -5.95
CA LEU A 36 -10.16 -9.59 -5.61
C LEU A 36 -9.95 -9.14 -4.16
N GLY A 37 -9.17 -8.08 -3.94
CA GLY A 37 -8.75 -7.63 -2.59
C GLY A 37 -7.25 -7.35 -2.44
N GLY A 38 -6.42 -7.81 -3.37
CA GLY A 38 -5.04 -7.37 -3.57
C GLY A 38 -4.12 -7.62 -2.38
N THR A 39 -3.53 -8.81 -2.30
CA THR A 39 -2.18 -9.16 -1.78
C THR A 39 -2.18 -10.67 -1.57
N SER A 40 -1.23 -11.38 -2.18
CA SER A 40 -0.95 -12.78 -1.82
C SER A 40 -0.11 -12.82 -0.54
N GLY A 41 0.02 -13.99 0.10
CA GLY A 41 0.95 -14.19 1.23
C GLY A 41 0.51 -13.54 2.54
N ILE A 42 1.47 -13.33 3.45
CA ILE A 42 1.24 -12.73 4.79
C ILE A 42 0.67 -11.31 4.64
N GLY A 43 1.01 -10.56 3.59
CA GLY A 43 0.41 -9.27 3.28
C GLY A 43 -1.12 -9.32 3.13
N GLY A 44 -1.64 -10.42 2.57
CA GLY A 44 -3.08 -10.66 2.42
C GLY A 44 -3.77 -11.23 3.66
N ILE A 45 -3.06 -12.00 4.49
CA ILE A 45 -3.61 -12.59 5.72
C ILE A 45 -3.60 -11.58 6.87
N SER A 46 -2.52 -10.80 7.00
CA SER A 46 -2.41 -9.68 7.94
C SER A 46 -3.31 -8.50 7.55
N PHE A 47 -3.90 -8.53 6.36
CA PHE A 47 -4.80 -7.51 5.83
C PHE A 47 -5.97 -7.24 6.77
N ILE A 48 -6.66 -8.27 7.26
CA ILE A 48 -7.88 -8.09 8.05
C ILE A 48 -7.57 -7.41 9.39
N PRO A 49 -6.67 -7.95 10.25
CA PRO A 49 -6.34 -7.31 11.52
C PRO A 49 -5.78 -5.90 11.35
N LEU A 50 -4.86 -5.69 10.40
CA LEU A 50 -4.24 -4.37 10.18
C LEU A 50 -5.25 -3.36 9.64
N ILE A 51 -6.18 -3.77 8.79
CA ILE A 51 -7.28 -2.91 8.33
C ILE A 51 -8.19 -2.54 9.48
N THR A 52 -8.61 -3.51 10.29
CA THR A 52 -9.45 -3.22 11.45
C THR A 52 -8.74 -2.27 12.41
N THR A 53 -7.49 -2.52 12.76
CA THR A 53 -6.70 -1.63 13.63
C THR A 53 -6.50 -0.25 13.01
N TYR A 54 -6.28 -0.18 11.70
CA TYR A 54 -6.19 1.07 10.96
C TYR A 54 -7.50 1.86 11.04
N TRP A 55 -8.66 1.24 10.80
CA TRP A 55 -9.95 1.92 10.94
C TRP A 55 -10.27 2.29 12.39
N GLU A 56 -9.84 1.46 13.34
CA GLU A 56 -10.00 1.71 14.77
C GLU A 56 -9.13 2.85 15.29
N SER A 57 -8.01 3.15 14.61
CA SER A 57 -7.19 4.33 14.92
C SER A 57 -7.88 5.67 14.61
N PHE A 58 -8.97 5.67 13.84
CA PHE A 58 -9.78 6.86 13.58
C PHE A 58 -11.05 6.88 14.43
N PRO A 59 -11.47 8.08 14.93
CA PRO A 59 -12.76 8.25 15.58
C PRO A 59 -13.91 7.78 14.70
N ALA A 60 -14.92 7.13 15.30
CA ALA A 60 -16.03 6.51 14.57
C ALA A 60 -16.72 7.48 13.58
N GLU A 61 -16.89 8.73 14.00
CA GLU A 61 -17.52 9.82 13.21
C GLU A 61 -16.74 10.19 11.94
N LYS A 62 -15.43 9.90 11.88
CA LYS A 62 -14.55 10.26 10.76
C LYS A 62 -14.26 9.10 9.82
N ARG A 63 -14.58 7.85 10.20
CA ARG A 63 -14.26 6.66 9.42
C ARG A 63 -14.85 6.74 8.00
N GLY A 64 -16.10 7.19 7.86
CA GLY A 64 -16.73 7.35 6.54
C GLY A 64 -16.02 8.38 5.65
N ARG A 65 -15.51 9.48 6.22
CA ARG A 65 -14.72 10.49 5.47
C ARG A 65 -13.37 9.92 5.04
N VAL A 66 -12.70 9.21 5.94
CA VAL A 66 -11.42 8.53 5.65
C VAL A 66 -11.61 7.46 4.56
N GLN A 67 -12.73 6.73 4.58
CA GLN A 67 -13.10 5.75 3.56
C GLN A 67 -13.36 6.39 2.19
N GLY A 68 -14.06 7.52 2.15
CA GLY A 68 -14.25 8.26 0.91
C GLY A 68 -12.93 8.75 0.31
N ILE A 69 -12.05 9.31 1.14
CA ILE A 69 -10.73 9.78 0.71
C ILE A 69 -9.85 8.60 0.25
N SER A 70 -9.83 7.49 0.99
CA SER A 70 -9.04 6.32 0.58
C SER A 70 -9.52 5.73 -0.74
N GLY A 71 -10.84 5.64 -0.94
CA GLY A 71 -11.41 5.14 -2.20
C GLY A 71 -11.10 6.06 -3.40
N LEU A 72 -11.07 7.37 -3.19
CA LEU A 72 -10.64 8.32 -4.23
C LEU A 72 -9.16 8.14 -4.60
N LEU A 73 -8.30 7.89 -3.61
CA LEU A 73 -6.87 7.64 -3.83
C LEU A 73 -6.61 6.29 -4.52
N ASP A 74 -7.42 5.26 -4.23
CA ASP A 74 -7.33 3.97 -4.93
C ASP A 74 -7.60 4.11 -6.44
N PHE A 75 -8.51 5.01 -6.85
CA PHE A 75 -8.74 5.32 -8.27
C PHE A 75 -7.49 5.90 -8.94
N VAL A 76 -6.73 6.75 -8.24
CA VAL A 76 -5.43 7.28 -8.73
C VAL A 76 -4.44 6.14 -8.99
N GLY A 77 -4.51 5.04 -8.22
CA GLY A 77 -3.71 3.83 -8.44
C GLY A 77 -3.90 3.19 -9.82
N SER A 78 -5.04 3.42 -10.49
CA SER A 78 -5.27 2.93 -11.86
C SER A 78 -4.34 3.61 -12.88
N PHE A 79 -4.06 4.91 -12.70
CA PHE A 79 -3.10 5.64 -13.54
C PHE A 79 -1.65 5.20 -13.27
N ALA A 80 -1.35 4.77 -12.04
CA ALA A 80 -0.04 4.24 -11.69
C ALA A 80 0.29 2.94 -12.45
N SER A 81 -0.72 2.12 -12.79
CA SER A 81 -0.53 0.90 -13.59
C SER A 81 -0.14 1.21 -15.04
N LEU A 82 -0.76 2.21 -15.65
CA LEU A 82 -0.41 2.69 -17.00
C LEU A 82 1.02 3.25 -17.03
N LEU A 83 1.37 4.10 -16.06
CA LEU A 83 2.73 4.63 -15.92
C LEU A 83 3.75 3.52 -15.67
N GLY A 84 3.38 2.52 -14.86
CA GLY A 84 4.19 1.33 -14.58
C GLY A 84 4.52 0.54 -15.84
N GLY A 85 3.55 0.33 -16.73
CA GLY A 85 3.78 -0.35 -18.01
C GLY A 85 4.76 0.41 -18.93
N PHE A 86 4.66 1.73 -18.97
CA PHE A 86 5.58 2.57 -19.75
C PHE A 86 7.01 2.53 -19.19
N LEU A 87 7.16 2.70 -17.88
CA LEU A 87 8.44 2.64 -17.19
C LEU A 87 9.11 1.25 -17.31
N TRP A 88 8.31 0.19 -17.25
CA TRP A 88 8.78 -1.18 -17.46
C TRP A 88 9.37 -1.37 -18.86
N SER A 89 8.68 -0.87 -19.89
CA SER A 89 9.10 -0.98 -21.29
C SER A 89 10.41 -0.23 -21.57
N MET A 90 10.71 0.82 -20.80
CA MET A 90 11.97 1.57 -20.88
C MET A 90 13.10 0.99 -20.01
N GLY A 91 12.89 -0.15 -19.35
CA GLY A 91 13.90 -0.80 -18.50
C GLY A 91 13.98 -0.27 -17.06
N TYR A 92 13.08 0.62 -16.63
CA TYR A 92 13.05 1.18 -15.28
C TYR A 92 12.25 0.33 -14.28
N MET A 93 12.44 -0.99 -14.31
CA MET A 93 11.66 -1.96 -13.52
C MET A 93 11.72 -1.70 -12.00
N LYS A 94 12.87 -1.25 -11.49
CA LYS A 94 13.03 -0.90 -10.07
C LYS A 94 12.17 0.30 -9.67
N ILE A 95 12.02 1.28 -10.57
CA ILE A 95 11.19 2.47 -10.32
C ILE A 95 9.71 2.08 -10.29
N VAL A 96 9.28 1.18 -11.17
CA VAL A 96 7.90 0.65 -11.17
C VAL A 96 7.53 0.05 -9.81
N LEU A 97 8.46 -0.65 -9.17
CA LEU A 97 8.26 -1.27 -7.87
C LEU A 97 8.32 -0.26 -6.70
N LEU A 98 9.16 0.77 -6.82
CA LEU A 98 9.31 1.81 -5.78
C LEU A 98 8.22 2.87 -5.81
N LEU A 99 7.67 3.19 -6.99
CA LEU A 99 6.78 4.33 -7.17
C LEU A 99 5.50 4.24 -6.32
N PRO A 100 4.80 3.08 -6.23
CA PRO A 100 3.65 2.95 -5.33
C PRO A 100 4.01 3.16 -3.85
N LEU A 101 5.17 2.66 -3.40
CA LEU A 101 5.65 2.86 -2.03
C LEU A 101 5.88 4.34 -1.73
N LEU A 102 6.55 5.05 -2.66
CA LEU A 102 6.87 6.46 -2.52
C LEU A 102 5.60 7.32 -2.55
N VAL A 103 4.64 6.99 -3.42
CA VAL A 103 3.35 7.70 -3.49
C VAL A 103 2.55 7.49 -2.21
N ASP A 104 2.47 6.26 -1.69
CA ASP A 104 1.82 5.99 -0.41
C ASP A 104 2.47 6.81 0.72
N MET A 105 3.80 6.85 0.80
CA MET A 105 4.49 7.64 1.82
C MET A 105 4.36 9.15 1.63
N ALA A 106 4.36 9.64 0.39
CA ALA A 106 4.32 11.08 0.10
C ALA A 106 2.92 11.67 0.14
N ILE A 107 1.87 10.86 -0.08
CA ILE A 107 0.48 11.34 -0.14
C ILE A 107 -0.31 10.85 1.07
N LEU A 108 -0.36 9.54 1.34
CA LEU A 108 -1.23 9.01 2.40
C LEU A 108 -0.78 9.46 3.80
N LEU A 109 0.52 9.38 4.12
CA LEU A 109 1.02 9.80 5.44
C LEU A 109 0.68 11.25 5.77
N PRO A 110 1.06 12.25 4.94
CA PRO A 110 0.73 13.64 5.24
C PRO A 110 -0.77 13.91 5.20
N VAL A 111 -1.55 13.24 4.33
CA VAL A 111 -3.01 13.36 4.34
C VAL A 111 -3.58 12.87 5.67
N PHE A 112 -3.11 11.76 6.23
CA PHE A 112 -3.57 11.28 7.53
C PHE A 112 -3.12 12.16 8.69
N ILE A 113 -1.89 12.67 8.67
CA ILE A 113 -1.39 13.61 9.69
C ILE A 113 -2.15 14.94 9.60
N SER A 114 -2.55 15.37 8.41
CA SER A 114 -3.24 16.63 8.17
C SER A 114 -4.74 16.58 8.43
N ILE A 115 -5.31 15.44 8.78
CA ILE A 115 -6.73 15.37 9.19
C ILE A 115 -6.81 15.95 10.61
N PRO A 116 -7.37 17.16 10.80
CA PRO A 116 -7.41 17.77 12.12
C PRO A 116 -8.27 16.91 13.05
N GLU A 117 -7.73 16.60 14.23
CA GLU A 117 -8.50 16.11 15.36
C GLU A 117 -9.54 17.19 15.72
N ARG A 118 -10.81 16.81 15.83
CA ARG A 118 -11.82 17.78 16.25
C ARG A 118 -11.76 17.69 17.76
N THR A 119 -11.02 18.60 18.40
CA THR A 119 -11.11 18.76 19.85
C THR A 119 -12.56 19.08 20.15
N ARG A 120 -13.23 18.15 20.84
CA ARG A 120 -14.53 18.38 21.44
C ARG A 120 -14.30 19.33 22.60
N ASN A 121 -14.23 20.63 22.32
CA ASN A 121 -14.36 21.64 23.35
C ASN A 121 -15.82 21.61 23.82
N ASN A 122 -16.01 21.11 25.04
CA ASN A 122 -17.22 21.35 25.83
C ASN A 122 -17.35 22.85 26.12
#